data_AF-A0A8C9ML81-F1
#
_entry.id   AF-A0A8C9ML81-F1
#
_cell.length_a   1.000
_cell.length_b   1.000
_cell.length_c   1.000
_cell.angle_alpha   90.00
_cell.angle_beta   90.00
_cell.angle_gamma   90.00
#
_symmetry.space_group_name_H-M   'P 1'
#
loop_
_entity.id
_entity.type
_entity.pdbx_description
1 polymer ?
#
loop_
_entity_poly.entity_id
_entity_poly.type
_entity_poly.pdbx_seq_one_letter_code
_entity_poly.pdbx_strand_id
1 'polypeptide(L)'
;MTEDGYFLSLNRIPHGKGGAGLSGPRTPVLIVHGFCLDGGDWVDNFPESSLAFILADAGHDVWIGNNRGSSWSRRHRSLSPASEEFWDFSFHEMAMYDLPAMVGFILMQTEQEQLFYVGHAQGSSLGFIAFSSLPHLAGKIKLFFALAPVYTFRHARGPVLKLAFLPDLLLKEIFGTRELVLVPRKEKLLLAEKCSQPLEAEACANSIFLVGGFDWNNLNKSRLDVYISHFPDYTSVKNLLHWGQTAKSAEFKQFDYGLRNMEKYNQVRGLAGLGMEEPTPPTRAPR
;
A
#
# COMPACT_ATOMS: atom_id res chain seq x y z
N MET A 1 -5.50 -7.70 14.84
CA MET A 1 -6.66 -8.27 14.13
C MET A 1 -7.58 -7.11 13.79
N THR A 2 -8.12 -7.07 12.58
CA THR A 2 -9.09 -6.05 12.17
C THR A 2 -10.47 -6.35 12.72
N GLU A 3 -11.35 -5.36 12.71
CA GLU A 3 -12.74 -5.54 13.16
C GLU A 3 -13.49 -6.60 12.35
N ASP A 4 -13.25 -6.62 11.04
CA ASP A 4 -13.85 -7.59 10.12
C ASP A 4 -13.16 -8.95 10.11
N GLY A 5 -12.10 -9.16 10.90
CA GLY A 5 -11.56 -10.48 11.23
C GLY A 5 -10.26 -10.89 10.53
N TYR A 6 -9.61 -9.99 9.78
CA TYR A 6 -8.29 -10.24 9.20
C TYR A 6 -7.19 -10.16 10.26
N PHE A 7 -6.20 -11.05 10.16
CA PHE A 7 -4.95 -10.92 10.93
C PHE A 7 -3.89 -10.33 10.02
N LEU A 8 -3.41 -9.14 10.39
CA LEU A 8 -2.35 -8.42 9.70
C LEU A 8 -1.02 -8.64 10.42
N SER A 9 0.04 -8.77 9.63
CA SER A 9 1.41 -8.83 10.16
C SER A 9 2.06 -7.45 10.16
N LEU A 10 2.59 -7.06 11.31
CA LEU A 10 3.40 -5.85 11.49
C LEU A 10 4.84 -6.26 11.75
N ASN A 11 5.79 -5.68 10.99
CA ASN A 11 7.20 -5.78 11.34
C ASN A 11 7.60 -4.54 12.15
N ARG A 12 8.48 -4.69 13.14
CA ARG A 12 8.93 -3.59 14.01
C ARG A 12 10.45 -3.52 14.05
N ILE A 13 10.99 -2.32 13.85
CA ILE A 13 12.39 -1.98 14.09
C ILE A 13 12.40 -0.99 15.27
N PRO A 14 12.55 -1.49 16.52
CA PRO A 14 12.35 -0.66 17.71
C PRO A 14 13.46 0.38 17.93
N HIS A 15 14.63 0.18 17.32
CA HIS A 15 15.80 1.06 17.43
C HIS A 15 16.81 0.76 16.31
N GLY A 16 17.60 1.77 15.96
CA GLY A 16 18.73 1.66 15.04
C GLY A 16 19.93 0.87 15.59
N LYS A 17 20.80 0.40 14.70
CA LYS A 17 21.95 -0.48 15.05
C LYS A 17 23.00 0.21 15.91
N GLY A 18 23.19 1.51 15.71
CA GLY A 18 24.15 2.32 16.46
C GLY A 18 23.75 2.58 17.91
N GLY A 19 22.61 2.04 18.37
CA GLY A 19 22.11 2.24 19.72
C GLY A 19 21.99 3.72 20.02
N ALA A 20 21.24 4.47 19.19
CA ALA A 20 21.02 5.89 19.41
C ALA A 20 20.67 6.10 20.89
N GLY A 21 21.55 6.81 21.61
CA GLY A 21 21.59 6.94 23.07
C GLY A 21 20.42 7.70 23.69
N LEU A 22 19.24 7.58 23.07
CA LEU A 22 17.98 8.08 23.57
C LEU A 22 17.49 7.13 24.67
N SER A 23 17.79 7.49 25.91
CA SER A 23 17.08 7.02 27.09
C SER A 23 15.69 7.66 27.10
N GLY A 24 14.71 7.03 26.45
CA GLY A 24 13.32 7.50 26.47
C GLY A 24 12.40 6.81 25.46
N PRO A 25 11.07 7.03 25.58
CA PRO A 25 10.09 6.52 24.63
C PRO A 25 10.29 7.15 23.25
N ARG A 26 10.31 6.31 22.22
CA ARG A 26 10.53 6.72 20.82
C ARG A 26 9.20 6.96 20.14
N THR A 27 9.09 8.04 19.35
CA THR A 27 7.87 8.31 18.59
C THR A 27 7.68 7.25 17.51
N PRO A 28 6.52 6.56 17.45
CA PRO A 28 6.28 5.52 16.47
C PRO A 28 6.08 6.11 15.08
N VAL A 29 6.55 5.39 14.07
CA VAL A 29 6.30 5.69 12.66
C VAL A 29 5.69 4.45 12.02
N LEU A 30 4.46 4.55 11.52
CA LEU A 30 3.84 3.52 10.70
C LEU A 30 4.10 3.82 9.22
N ILE A 31 4.72 2.86 8.53
CA ILE A 31 5.03 2.94 7.10
C ILE A 31 4.21 1.88 6.36
N VAL A 32 3.48 2.28 5.31
CA VAL A 32 2.55 1.41 4.56
C VAL A 32 2.83 1.43 3.07
N HIS A 33 3.01 0.23 2.51
CA HIS A 33 3.33 -0.03 1.10
C HIS A 33 2.15 0.25 0.15
N GLY A 34 2.46 0.21 -1.16
CA GLY A 34 1.50 0.48 -2.22
C GLY A 34 0.75 -0.76 -2.75
N PHE A 35 0.16 -0.61 -3.94
CA PHE A 35 -0.57 -1.68 -4.64
C PHE A 35 0.40 -2.76 -5.13
N CYS A 36 0.07 -4.05 -4.90
CA CYS A 36 0.93 -5.20 -5.27
C CYS A 36 2.37 -5.11 -4.74
N LEU A 37 2.53 -4.59 -3.53
CA LEU A 37 3.79 -4.46 -2.81
C LEU A 37 3.66 -5.08 -1.42
N ASP A 38 4.75 -5.17 -0.67
CA ASP A 38 4.75 -5.65 0.71
C ASP A 38 5.63 -4.78 1.63
N GLY A 39 5.77 -5.16 2.90
CA GLY A 39 6.61 -4.42 3.85
C GLY A 39 8.11 -4.43 3.52
N GLY A 40 8.58 -5.34 2.67
CA GLY A 40 9.98 -5.46 2.23
C GLY A 40 10.50 -4.21 1.53
N ASP A 41 9.65 -3.52 0.76
CA ASP A 41 9.98 -2.29 0.04
C ASP A 41 10.78 -1.25 0.86
N TRP A 42 10.50 -1.19 2.17
CA TRP A 42 11.07 -0.20 3.08
C TRP A 42 12.44 -0.59 3.63
N VAL A 43 12.89 -1.82 3.35
CA VAL A 43 14.12 -2.46 3.83
C VAL A 43 14.89 -3.22 2.74
N ASP A 44 14.43 -3.22 1.49
CA ASP A 44 15.04 -3.96 0.38
C ASP A 44 16.42 -3.45 -0.04
N ASN A 45 16.78 -2.22 0.34
CA ASN A 45 18.08 -1.60 0.10
C ASN A 45 19.02 -1.72 1.31
N PHE A 46 20.15 -1.02 1.28
CA PHE A 46 21.11 -0.99 2.38
C PHE A 46 20.60 -0.12 3.55
N PRO A 47 21.11 -0.31 4.78
CA PRO A 47 20.72 0.48 5.96
C PRO A 47 20.69 2.00 5.73
N GLU A 48 21.69 2.52 5.03
CA GLU A 48 21.87 3.94 4.73
C GLU A 48 20.97 4.48 3.61
N SER A 49 20.24 3.62 2.90
CA SER A 49 19.39 3.99 1.76
C SER A 49 17.95 3.46 1.83
N SER A 50 17.61 2.75 2.91
CA SER A 50 16.27 2.24 3.18
C SER A 50 15.58 3.08 4.26
N LEU A 51 14.41 3.64 3.94
CA LEU A 51 13.72 4.59 4.83
C LEU A 51 13.47 4.03 6.25
N ALA A 52 13.09 2.76 6.38
CA ALA A 52 12.82 2.17 7.68
C ALA A 52 14.08 2.08 8.56
N PHE A 53 15.24 1.77 7.95
CA PHE A 53 16.52 1.74 8.67
C PHE A 53 16.98 3.15 9.05
N ILE A 54 16.90 4.11 8.12
CA ILE A 54 17.25 5.51 8.36
C ILE A 54 16.42 6.11 9.51
N LEU A 55 15.11 5.86 9.54
CA LEU A 55 14.23 6.36 10.60
C LEU A 55 14.57 5.73 11.97
N ALA A 56 14.88 4.43 12.01
CA ALA A 56 15.27 3.76 13.23
C ALA A 56 16.60 4.30 13.79
N ASP A 57 17.59 4.54 12.93
CA ASP A 57 18.87 5.17 13.27
C ASP A 57 18.68 6.64 13.69
N ALA A 58 17.69 7.34 13.13
CA ALA A 58 17.30 8.70 13.51
C ALA A 58 16.53 8.79 14.84
N GLY A 59 16.24 7.67 15.51
CA GLY A 59 15.63 7.68 16.84
C GLY A 59 14.17 7.24 16.91
N HIS A 60 13.55 6.83 15.80
CA HIS A 60 12.14 6.42 15.76
C HIS A 60 11.93 4.95 16.11
N ASP A 61 10.71 4.62 16.57
CA ASP A 61 10.22 3.23 16.65
C ASP A 61 9.45 2.91 15.37
N VAL A 62 10.06 2.16 14.46
CA VAL A 62 9.52 1.99 13.11
C VAL A 62 8.65 0.74 13.03
N TRP A 63 7.44 0.92 12.51
CA TRP A 63 6.45 -0.12 12.27
C TRP A 63 6.13 -0.19 10.78
N ILE A 64 6.25 -1.38 10.20
CA ILE A 64 5.99 -1.64 8.78
C ILE A 64 4.71 -2.44 8.66
N GLY A 65 3.69 -1.83 8.07
CA GLY A 65 2.36 -2.40 7.86
C GLY A 65 2.29 -3.28 6.62
N ASN A 66 1.65 -4.45 6.76
CA ASN A 66 1.28 -5.31 5.64
C ASN A 66 -0.23 -5.38 5.50
N ASN A 67 -0.76 -4.87 4.39
CA ASN A 67 -2.19 -4.86 4.11
C ASN A 67 -2.74 -6.28 3.93
N ARG A 68 -4.04 -6.48 4.23
CA ARG A 68 -4.73 -7.75 4.00
C ARG A 68 -4.48 -8.32 2.61
N GLY A 69 -4.27 -9.62 2.53
CA GLY A 69 -4.04 -10.35 1.28
C GLY A 69 -2.61 -10.28 0.72
N SER A 70 -1.74 -9.40 1.21
CA SER A 70 -0.30 -9.46 0.92
C SER A 70 0.31 -10.77 1.41
N SER A 71 1.52 -11.12 0.97
CA SER A 71 2.22 -12.35 1.39
C SER A 71 2.25 -12.57 2.90
N TRP A 72 2.24 -11.50 3.69
CA TRP A 72 2.35 -11.52 5.14
C TRP A 72 1.01 -11.50 5.89
N SER A 73 -0.11 -11.20 5.22
CA SER A 73 -1.40 -10.91 5.86
C SER A 73 -2.56 -11.73 5.26
N ARG A 74 -2.37 -13.06 5.13
CA ARG A 74 -3.34 -14.00 4.51
C ARG A 74 -4.08 -14.89 5.51
N ARG A 75 -4.51 -14.35 6.66
CA ARG A 75 -5.29 -15.11 7.63
C ARG A 75 -6.55 -14.35 8.04
N HIS A 76 -7.62 -15.11 8.28
CA HIS A 76 -8.88 -14.60 8.79
C HIS A 76 -9.32 -15.42 10.00
N ARG A 77 -10.20 -14.85 10.82
CA ARG A 77 -10.84 -15.56 11.95
C ARG A 77 -11.71 -16.75 11.51
N SER A 78 -12.25 -16.72 10.29
CA SER A 78 -13.31 -17.63 9.81
C SER A 78 -13.23 -17.98 8.32
N LEU A 79 -12.72 -17.07 7.48
CA LEU A 79 -12.64 -17.25 6.05
C LEU A 79 -11.32 -17.94 5.65
N SER A 80 -11.38 -18.80 4.65
CA SER A 80 -10.20 -19.45 4.08
C SER A 80 -9.66 -18.59 2.94
N PRO A 81 -8.33 -18.43 2.78
CA PRO A 81 -7.75 -17.82 1.59
C PRO A 81 -8.13 -18.51 0.26
N ALA A 82 -8.73 -19.70 0.30
CA ALA A 82 -9.27 -20.37 -0.87
C ALA A 82 -10.69 -19.89 -1.28
N SER A 83 -11.41 -19.18 -0.40
CA SER A 83 -12.78 -18.72 -0.66
C SER A 83 -12.81 -17.34 -1.32
N GLU A 84 -13.88 -17.01 -2.05
CA GLU A 84 -14.02 -15.69 -2.70
C GLU A 84 -14.24 -14.57 -1.69
N GLU A 85 -14.94 -14.86 -0.59
CA GLU A 85 -15.27 -13.91 0.47
C GLU A 85 -14.01 -13.38 1.17
N PHE A 86 -12.96 -14.20 1.27
CA PHE A 86 -11.66 -13.77 1.79
C PHE A 86 -11.01 -12.69 0.90
N TRP A 87 -11.35 -12.64 -0.39
CA TRP A 87 -10.78 -11.68 -1.34
C TRP A 87 -11.78 -10.57 -1.71
N ASP A 88 -12.96 -10.50 -1.07
CA ASP A 88 -13.96 -9.46 -1.29
C ASP A 88 -13.59 -8.12 -0.60
N PHE A 89 -12.34 -7.67 -0.74
CA PHE A 89 -11.85 -6.40 -0.24
C PHE A 89 -11.19 -5.57 -1.34
N SER A 90 -10.99 -4.28 -1.07
CA SER A 90 -10.22 -3.33 -1.88
C SER A 90 -9.44 -2.38 -0.95
N PHE A 91 -8.80 -1.35 -1.51
CA PHE A 91 -8.18 -0.29 -0.72
C PHE A 91 -9.17 0.42 0.23
N HIS A 92 -10.48 0.34 -0.01
CA HIS A 92 -11.47 0.90 0.91
C HIS A 92 -11.46 0.16 2.25
N GLU A 93 -11.57 -1.17 2.24
CA GLU A 93 -11.54 -1.98 3.46
C GLU A 93 -10.17 -1.89 4.16
N MET A 94 -9.07 -1.79 3.40
CA MET A 94 -7.74 -1.53 3.98
C MET A 94 -7.71 -0.20 4.75
N ALA A 95 -8.28 0.87 4.19
CA ALA A 95 -8.34 2.16 4.87
C ALA A 95 -9.25 2.14 6.10
N MET A 96 -10.41 1.49 5.99
CA MET A 96 -11.45 1.51 7.01
C MET A 96 -11.22 0.51 8.15
N TYR A 97 -10.45 -0.55 7.93
CA TYR A 97 -10.24 -1.61 8.93
C TYR A 97 -8.77 -1.91 9.21
N ASP A 98 -7.90 -1.97 8.18
CA ASP A 98 -6.49 -2.29 8.41
C ASP A 98 -5.77 -1.16 9.12
N LEU A 99 -5.92 0.08 8.63
CA LEU A 99 -5.28 1.25 9.23
C LEU A 99 -5.68 1.47 10.70
N PRO A 100 -6.99 1.52 11.07
CA PRO A 100 -7.38 1.65 12.47
C PRO A 100 -6.81 0.52 13.36
N ALA A 101 -6.80 -0.72 12.88
CA ALA A 101 -6.28 -1.85 13.64
C ALA A 101 -4.77 -1.76 13.85
N MET A 102 -4.00 -1.39 12.82
CA MET A 102 -2.56 -1.21 12.92
C MET A 102 -2.22 -0.04 13.84
N VAL A 103 -2.84 1.13 13.64
CA VAL A 103 -2.60 2.32 14.47
C VAL A 103 -3.00 2.06 15.93
N GLY A 104 -4.18 1.49 16.17
CA GLY A 104 -4.65 1.16 17.51
C GLY A 104 -3.70 0.19 18.24
N PHE A 105 -3.25 -0.86 17.54
CA PHE A 105 -2.28 -1.81 18.10
C PHE A 105 -0.95 -1.16 18.44
N ILE A 106 -0.41 -0.32 17.54
CA ILE A 106 0.88 0.35 17.75
C ILE A 106 0.82 1.29 18.95
N LEU A 107 -0.20 2.14 19.04
CA LEU A 107 -0.35 3.10 20.14
C LEU A 107 -0.54 2.39 21.49
N MET A 108 -1.32 1.30 21.50
CA MET A 108 -1.45 0.45 22.68
C MET A 108 -0.10 -0.17 23.10
N GLN A 109 0.67 -0.70 22.14
CA GLN A 109 1.93 -1.39 22.42
C GLN A 109 3.07 -0.44 22.82
N THR A 110 3.00 0.81 22.38
CA THR A 110 4.05 1.83 22.60
C THR A 110 3.70 2.81 23.72
N GLU A 111 2.46 2.79 24.22
CA GLU A 111 1.93 3.74 25.20
C GLU A 111 2.05 5.20 24.71
N GLN A 112 1.91 5.40 23.40
CA GLN A 112 1.96 6.71 22.75
C GLN A 112 0.55 7.15 22.36
N GLU A 113 0.29 8.45 22.37
CA GLU A 113 -1.02 9.00 21.98
C GLU A 113 -1.14 9.19 20.47
N GLN A 114 -0.01 9.44 19.79
CA GLN A 114 0.04 9.70 18.36
C GLN A 114 1.26 9.05 17.70
N LEU A 115 1.18 8.81 16.40
CA LEU A 115 2.29 8.32 15.57
C LEU A 115 2.43 9.13 14.27
N PHE A 116 3.57 9.02 13.62
CA PHE A 116 3.74 9.50 12.24
C PHE A 116 3.28 8.44 11.24
N TYR A 117 2.62 8.85 10.16
CA TYR A 117 2.20 7.95 9.09
C TYR A 117 2.93 8.26 7.79
N VAL A 118 3.51 7.25 7.17
CA VAL A 118 4.15 7.33 5.86
C VAL A 118 3.45 6.35 4.92
N GLY A 119 2.89 6.86 3.83
CA GLY A 119 2.26 6.04 2.79
C GLY A 119 3.02 6.15 1.48
N HIS A 120 3.14 5.04 0.73
CA HIS A 120 3.57 5.06 -0.66
C HIS A 120 2.44 4.61 -1.60
N ALA A 121 2.20 5.37 -2.67
CA ALA A 121 1.19 5.05 -3.69
C ALA A 121 -0.19 4.75 -3.07
N GLN A 122 -0.68 3.51 -3.16
CA GLN A 122 -1.93 3.10 -2.51
C GLN A 122 -1.90 3.32 -0.99
N GLY A 123 -0.76 3.15 -0.32
CA GLY A 123 -0.62 3.44 1.11
C GLY A 123 -0.92 4.91 1.44
N SER A 124 -0.62 5.84 0.53
CA SER A 124 -1.06 7.23 0.66
C SER A 124 -2.58 7.37 0.52
N SER A 125 -3.17 6.69 -0.47
CA SER A 125 -4.62 6.64 -0.67
C SER A 125 -5.38 6.11 0.55
N LEU A 126 -4.82 5.10 1.24
CA LEU A 126 -5.40 4.59 2.49
C LEU A 126 -5.45 5.68 3.56
N GLY A 127 -4.36 6.44 3.72
CA GLY A 127 -4.30 7.58 4.64
C GLY A 127 -5.34 8.65 4.30
N PHE A 128 -5.46 9.03 3.02
CA PHE A 128 -6.48 10.01 2.59
C PHE A 128 -7.90 9.55 2.91
N ILE A 129 -8.25 8.29 2.65
CA ILE A 129 -9.59 7.75 2.95
C ILE A 129 -9.80 7.73 4.47
N ALA A 130 -8.89 7.11 5.21
CA ALA A 130 -9.08 6.86 6.64
C ALA A 130 -9.09 8.17 7.45
N PHE A 131 -8.16 9.09 7.17
CA PHE A 131 -8.03 10.31 7.97
C PHE A 131 -9.10 11.37 7.63
N SER A 132 -9.71 11.31 6.44
CA SER A 132 -10.88 12.13 6.11
C SER A 132 -12.19 11.55 6.64
N SER A 133 -12.29 10.21 6.73
CA SER A 133 -13.54 9.52 7.09
C SER A 133 -13.64 9.16 8.57
N LEU A 134 -12.51 9.06 9.29
CA LEU A 134 -12.44 8.64 10.69
C LEU A 134 -11.73 9.72 11.54
N PRO A 135 -12.44 10.77 12.01
CA PRO A 135 -11.84 11.85 12.79
C PRO A 135 -11.08 11.39 14.04
N HIS A 136 -11.58 10.33 14.68
CA HIS A 136 -10.94 9.73 15.86
C HIS A 136 -9.58 9.08 15.53
N LEU A 137 -9.40 8.57 14.30
CA LEU A 137 -8.14 8.04 13.82
C LEU A 137 -7.22 9.18 13.39
N ALA A 138 -7.75 10.18 12.68
CA ALA A 138 -6.99 11.35 12.26
C ALA A 138 -6.33 12.08 13.44
N GLY A 139 -7.03 12.21 14.57
CA GLY A 139 -6.48 12.78 15.81
C GLY A 139 -5.29 12.02 16.40
N LYS A 140 -5.05 10.77 15.97
CA LYS A 140 -3.91 9.94 16.39
C LYS A 140 -2.70 10.03 15.44
N ILE A 141 -2.81 10.80 14.35
CA ILE A 141 -1.74 10.95 13.37
C ILE A 141 -1.11 12.33 13.53
N LYS A 142 0.17 12.37 13.92
CA LYS A 142 0.91 13.61 14.16
C LYS A 142 1.24 14.35 12.86
N LEU A 143 1.64 13.59 11.84
CA LEU A 143 1.87 14.08 10.49
C LEU A 143 1.75 12.91 9.50
N PHE A 144 1.18 13.21 8.33
CA PHE A 144 1.06 12.28 7.20
C PHE A 144 2.04 12.67 6.09
N PHE A 145 3.03 11.81 5.84
CA PHE A 145 3.93 11.88 4.70
C PHE A 145 3.39 11.02 3.54
N ALA A 146 2.93 11.65 2.48
CA ALA A 146 2.42 10.98 1.29
C ALA A 146 3.48 10.91 0.19
N LEU A 147 4.02 9.72 -0.08
CA LEU A 147 5.01 9.47 -1.13
C LEU A 147 4.29 8.93 -2.38
N ALA A 148 4.56 9.54 -3.54
CA ALA A 148 3.87 9.25 -4.81
C ALA A 148 2.33 9.10 -4.64
N PRO A 149 1.63 10.10 -4.05
CA PRO A 149 0.22 9.96 -3.72
C PRO A 149 -0.64 9.64 -4.95
N VAL A 150 -1.46 8.60 -4.85
CA VAL A 150 -2.42 8.23 -5.89
C VAL A 150 -3.83 8.64 -5.44
N TYR A 151 -4.50 9.41 -6.28
CA TYR A 151 -5.88 9.87 -6.04
C TYR A 151 -6.79 9.52 -7.24
N THR A 152 -6.40 9.96 -8.44
CA THR A 152 -7.04 9.55 -9.70
C THR A 152 -5.98 9.24 -10.75
N PHE A 153 -6.36 8.56 -11.83
CA PHE A 153 -5.46 8.27 -12.96
C PHE A 153 -5.66 9.21 -14.16
N ARG A 154 -6.35 10.35 -13.99
CA ARG A 154 -6.74 11.24 -15.09
C ARG A 154 -5.58 11.68 -15.98
N HIS A 155 -4.40 11.86 -15.38
CA HIS A 155 -3.18 12.29 -16.07
C HIS A 155 -2.06 11.24 -16.00
N ALA A 156 -2.34 10.06 -15.47
CA ALA A 156 -1.35 9.00 -15.37
C ALA A 156 -1.04 8.44 -16.76
N ARG A 157 0.23 8.07 -16.98
CA ARG A 157 0.73 7.49 -18.23
C ARG A 157 1.51 6.24 -17.89
N GLY A 158 1.36 5.21 -18.72
CA GLY A 158 2.13 3.97 -18.56
C GLY A 158 1.44 2.81 -19.29
N PRO A 159 2.22 1.83 -19.75
CA PRO A 159 1.66 0.67 -20.46
C PRO A 159 0.74 -0.16 -19.56
N VAL A 160 1.10 -0.34 -18.29
CA VAL A 160 0.32 -1.13 -17.31
C VAL A 160 -1.01 -0.48 -16.98
N LEU A 161 -1.10 0.86 -17.02
CA LEU A 161 -2.36 1.57 -16.78
C LEU A 161 -3.46 1.19 -17.78
N LYS A 162 -3.11 0.72 -18.99
CA LYS A 162 -4.10 0.24 -19.97
C LYS A 162 -4.95 -0.91 -19.43
N LEU A 163 -4.42 -1.74 -18.53
CA LEU A 163 -5.18 -2.81 -17.87
C LEU A 163 -6.34 -2.25 -17.05
N ALA A 164 -6.15 -1.10 -16.41
CA ALA A 164 -7.19 -0.45 -15.60
C ALA A 164 -8.41 -0.01 -16.43
N PHE A 165 -8.25 0.16 -17.75
CA PHE A 165 -9.33 0.53 -18.67
C PHE A 165 -10.06 -0.67 -19.29
N LEU A 166 -9.58 -1.90 -19.09
CA LEU A 166 -10.28 -3.09 -19.60
C LEU A 166 -11.63 -3.30 -18.88
N PRO A 167 -12.63 -3.91 -19.54
CA PRO A 167 -13.90 -4.23 -18.90
C PRO A 167 -13.71 -5.16 -17.69
N ASP A 168 -14.46 -4.93 -16.61
CA ASP A 168 -14.35 -5.69 -15.36
C ASP A 168 -14.59 -7.19 -15.59
N LEU A 169 -15.48 -7.54 -16.51
CA LEU A 169 -15.72 -8.94 -16.91
C LEU A 169 -14.46 -9.57 -17.48
N LEU A 170 -13.75 -8.88 -18.38
CA LEU A 170 -12.52 -9.39 -18.99
C LEU A 170 -11.41 -9.55 -17.94
N LEU A 171 -11.27 -8.59 -17.02
CA LEU A 171 -10.30 -8.70 -15.93
C LEU A 171 -10.59 -9.90 -15.02
N LYS A 172 -11.87 -10.18 -14.75
CA LYS A 172 -12.29 -11.37 -13.99
C LYS A 172 -12.05 -12.68 -14.74
N GLU A 173 -12.20 -12.71 -16.06
CA GLU A 173 -11.86 -13.89 -16.86
C GLU A 173 -10.34 -14.16 -16.86
N ILE A 174 -9.51 -13.11 -16.89
CA ILE A 174 -8.04 -13.24 -16.90
C ILE A 174 -7.49 -13.61 -15.53
N PHE A 175 -7.93 -12.90 -14.48
CA PHE A 175 -7.33 -13.00 -13.13
C PHE A 175 -8.20 -13.75 -12.12
N GLY A 176 -9.43 -14.13 -12.49
CA GLY A 176 -10.40 -14.72 -11.58
C GLY A 176 -11.08 -13.69 -10.67
N THR A 177 -11.61 -14.17 -9.54
CA THR A 177 -12.39 -13.40 -8.57
C THR A 177 -11.74 -13.32 -7.18
N ARG A 178 -10.59 -13.98 -7.00
CA ARG A 178 -9.91 -14.19 -5.71
C ARG A 178 -8.64 -13.32 -5.61
N GLU A 179 -7.52 -13.93 -5.30
CA GLU A 179 -6.21 -13.26 -5.30
C GLU A 179 -5.79 -12.84 -6.70
N LEU A 180 -5.25 -11.63 -6.80
CA LEU A 180 -4.49 -11.17 -7.94
C LEU A 180 -3.06 -11.67 -7.83
N VAL A 181 -2.72 -12.65 -8.66
CA VAL A 181 -1.38 -13.20 -8.81
C VAL A 181 -0.81 -12.77 -10.15
N LEU A 182 0.08 -11.77 -10.15
CA LEU A 182 0.76 -11.32 -11.37
C LEU A 182 1.94 -12.24 -11.73
N VAL A 183 2.68 -12.69 -10.71
CA VAL A 183 3.78 -13.64 -10.85
C VAL A 183 3.68 -14.65 -9.71
N PRO A 184 3.44 -15.95 -9.98
CA PRO A 184 3.36 -16.92 -8.91
C PRO A 184 4.72 -17.15 -8.25
N ARG A 185 4.69 -17.62 -7.00
CA ARG A 185 5.88 -17.68 -6.13
C ARG A 185 7.05 -18.47 -6.73
N LYS A 186 6.78 -19.57 -7.43
CA LYS A 186 7.83 -20.42 -8.00
C LYS A 186 8.55 -19.72 -9.14
N GLU A 187 7.79 -19.07 -10.01
CA GLU A 187 8.26 -18.28 -11.14
C GLU A 187 9.03 -17.06 -10.63
N LYS A 188 8.56 -16.42 -9.55
CA LYS A 188 9.25 -15.30 -8.91
C LYS A 188 10.67 -15.67 -8.45
N LEU A 189 10.85 -16.84 -7.84
CA LEU A 189 12.17 -17.33 -7.43
C LEU A 189 13.10 -17.55 -8.62
N LEU A 190 12.59 -18.13 -9.71
CA LEU A 190 13.36 -18.31 -10.95
C LEU A 190 13.74 -16.98 -11.61
N LEU A 191 12.83 -16.00 -11.59
CA LEU A 191 13.09 -14.66 -12.10
C LEU A 191 14.14 -13.93 -11.25
N ALA A 192 14.07 -14.03 -9.92
CA ALA A 192 15.08 -13.46 -9.03
C ALA A 192 16.48 -14.03 -9.31
N GLU A 193 16.59 -15.35 -9.48
CA GLU A 193 17.85 -16.00 -9.87
C GLU A 193 18.38 -15.45 -11.20
N LYS A 194 17.52 -15.31 -12.22
CA LYS A 194 17.91 -14.68 -13.50
C LYS A 194 18.35 -13.23 -13.31
N CYS A 195 17.63 -12.45 -12.52
CA CYS A 195 17.92 -11.04 -12.28
C CYS A 195 19.19 -10.79 -11.46
N SER A 196 19.79 -11.84 -10.88
CA SER A 196 21.14 -11.76 -10.31
C SER A 196 22.25 -11.73 -11.37
N GLN A 197 21.93 -12.12 -12.62
CA GLN A 197 22.88 -12.21 -13.72
C GLN A 197 22.99 -10.86 -14.45
N PRO A 198 24.20 -10.32 -14.68
CA PRO A 198 24.38 -9.03 -15.35
C PRO A 198 23.75 -8.94 -16.75
N LEU A 199 23.68 -10.06 -17.47
CA LEU A 199 23.08 -10.13 -18.81
C LEU A 199 21.56 -9.89 -18.81
N GLU A 200 20.88 -10.20 -17.70
CA GLU A 200 19.42 -10.06 -17.55
C GLU A 200 19.02 -8.74 -16.87
N ALA A 201 20.00 -7.97 -16.37
CA ALA A 201 19.76 -6.78 -15.56
C ALA A 201 18.88 -5.74 -16.27
N GLU A 202 19.04 -5.56 -17.59
CA GLU A 202 18.22 -4.62 -18.36
C GLU A 202 16.76 -5.09 -18.45
N ALA A 203 16.51 -6.37 -18.71
CA ALA A 203 15.16 -6.93 -18.77
C ALA A 203 14.45 -6.86 -17.41
N CYS A 204 15.18 -7.16 -16.33
CA CYS A 204 14.67 -7.08 -14.96
C CYS A 204 14.41 -5.65 -14.50
N ALA A 205 15.26 -4.70 -14.85
CA ALA A 205 15.01 -3.28 -14.57
C ALA A 205 13.79 -2.77 -15.34
N ASN A 206 13.67 -3.13 -16.63
CA ASN A 206 12.53 -2.76 -17.46
C ASN A 206 11.20 -3.26 -16.88
N SER A 207 11.14 -4.47 -16.32
CA SER A 207 9.90 -4.99 -15.73
C SER A 207 9.41 -4.15 -14.54
N ILE A 208 10.33 -3.64 -13.71
CA ILE A 208 10.03 -2.71 -12.61
C ILE A 208 9.60 -1.35 -13.19
N PHE A 209 10.32 -0.82 -14.17
CA PHE A 209 10.03 0.49 -14.79
C PHE A 209 8.70 0.54 -15.54
N LEU A 210 8.21 -0.58 -16.08
CA LEU A 210 6.89 -0.64 -16.72
C LEU A 210 5.75 -0.27 -15.76
N VAL A 211 5.97 -0.42 -14.45
CA VAL A 211 4.99 -0.08 -13.39
C VAL A 211 5.35 1.26 -12.73
N GLY A 212 6.61 1.45 -12.33
CA GLY A 212 7.06 2.61 -11.54
C GLY A 212 7.50 3.84 -12.35
N GLY A 213 7.64 3.73 -13.67
CA GLY A 213 8.25 4.75 -14.53
C GLY A 213 9.75 4.51 -14.76
N PHE A 214 10.28 5.02 -15.88
CA PHE A 214 11.65 4.76 -16.31
C PHE A 214 12.64 5.75 -15.69
N ASP A 215 13.55 5.24 -14.86
CA ASP A 215 14.68 6.01 -14.32
C ASP A 215 15.91 5.11 -14.11
N TRP A 216 16.70 4.97 -15.16
CA TRP A 216 17.86 4.09 -15.20
C TRP A 216 18.98 4.45 -14.22
N ASN A 217 19.01 5.68 -13.73
CA ASN A 217 20.06 6.18 -12.85
C ASN A 217 19.74 5.97 -11.37
N ASN A 218 18.45 5.79 -11.03
CA ASN A 218 17.98 5.71 -9.65
C ASN A 218 17.56 4.30 -9.21
N LEU A 219 17.84 3.27 -10.01
CA LEU A 219 17.66 1.87 -9.64
C LEU A 219 19.00 1.18 -9.42
N ASN A 220 19.23 0.66 -8.22
CA ASN A 220 20.42 -0.13 -7.92
C ASN A 220 20.34 -1.51 -8.60
N LYS A 221 20.99 -1.64 -9.76
CA LYS A 221 20.95 -2.84 -10.61
C LYS A 221 21.55 -4.08 -9.94
N SER A 222 22.42 -3.92 -8.94
CA SER A 222 23.01 -5.03 -8.19
C SER A 222 22.05 -5.66 -7.18
N ARG A 223 20.83 -5.13 -7.05
CA ARG A 223 19.78 -5.65 -6.15
C ARG A 223 18.49 -6.04 -6.87
N LEU A 224 18.54 -6.20 -8.20
CA LEU A 224 17.36 -6.57 -9.00
C LEU A 224 16.77 -7.93 -8.59
N ASP A 225 17.62 -8.86 -8.19
CA ASP A 225 17.22 -10.15 -7.62
C ASP A 225 16.38 -9.97 -6.35
N VAL A 226 16.80 -9.09 -5.44
CA VAL A 226 16.05 -8.74 -4.24
C VAL A 226 14.69 -8.16 -4.62
N TYR A 227 14.66 -7.11 -5.44
CA TYR A 227 13.40 -6.45 -5.80
C TYR A 227 12.42 -7.40 -6.48
N ILE A 228 12.89 -8.21 -7.42
CA ILE A 228 12.04 -9.16 -8.17
C ILE A 228 11.59 -10.33 -7.28
N SER A 229 12.34 -10.69 -6.23
CA SER A 229 11.92 -11.70 -5.27
C SER A 229 10.76 -11.25 -4.37
N HIS A 230 10.54 -9.94 -4.24
CA HIS A 230 9.45 -9.33 -3.45
C HIS A 230 8.31 -8.81 -4.34
N PHE A 231 8.61 -8.07 -5.40
CA PHE A 231 7.65 -7.45 -6.31
C PHE A 231 7.38 -8.29 -7.58
N PRO A 232 6.12 -8.38 -8.06
CA PRO A 232 4.88 -7.89 -7.44
C PRO A 232 4.35 -8.83 -6.35
N ASP A 233 3.86 -8.28 -5.25
CA ASP A 233 3.16 -9.02 -4.22
C ASP A 233 1.65 -9.14 -4.49
N TYR A 234 0.95 -9.89 -3.64
CA TYR A 234 -0.46 -10.25 -3.81
C TYR A 234 -1.43 -9.18 -3.30
N THR A 235 -2.60 -9.13 -3.91
CA THR A 235 -3.78 -8.38 -3.42
C THR A 235 -5.04 -9.07 -3.93
N SER A 236 -6.25 -8.52 -3.76
CA SER A 236 -7.47 -9.07 -4.36
C SER A 236 -7.66 -8.57 -5.80
N VAL A 237 -8.32 -9.38 -6.63
CA VAL A 237 -8.79 -8.90 -7.95
C VAL A 237 -9.77 -7.73 -7.79
N LYS A 238 -10.61 -7.74 -6.75
CA LYS A 238 -11.49 -6.61 -6.45
C LYS A 238 -10.72 -5.30 -6.22
N ASN A 239 -9.53 -5.34 -5.62
CA ASN A 239 -8.69 -4.14 -5.47
C ASN A 239 -8.21 -3.60 -6.83
N LEU A 240 -7.85 -4.47 -7.78
CA LEU A 240 -7.54 -4.08 -9.16
C LEU A 240 -8.77 -3.48 -9.85
N LEU A 241 -9.94 -4.11 -9.71
CA LEU A 241 -11.18 -3.59 -10.27
C LEU A 241 -11.53 -2.22 -9.70
N HIS A 242 -11.30 -2.00 -8.40
CA HIS A 242 -11.54 -0.71 -7.76
C HIS A 242 -10.65 0.38 -8.37
N TRP A 243 -9.35 0.12 -8.55
CA TRP A 243 -8.48 1.06 -9.26
C TRP A 243 -8.89 1.28 -10.72
N GLY A 244 -9.40 0.25 -11.39
CA GLY A 244 -10.00 0.36 -12.72
C GLY A 244 -11.23 1.29 -12.75
N GLN A 245 -12.10 1.21 -11.75
CA GLN A 245 -13.25 2.12 -11.60
C GLN A 245 -12.78 3.57 -11.40
N THR A 246 -11.77 3.79 -10.55
CA THR A 246 -11.15 5.11 -10.37
C THR A 246 -10.54 5.63 -11.67
N ALA A 247 -9.89 4.76 -12.46
CA ALA A 247 -9.30 5.15 -13.74
C ALA A 247 -10.36 5.56 -14.77
N LYS A 248 -11.47 4.81 -14.85
CA LYS A 248 -12.56 5.04 -15.81
C LYS A 248 -13.42 6.26 -15.44
N SER A 249 -13.73 6.43 -14.15
CA SER A 249 -14.60 7.51 -13.66
C SER A 249 -13.85 8.81 -13.39
N ALA A 250 -12.53 8.74 -13.17
CA ALA A 250 -11.73 9.82 -12.60
C ALA A 250 -12.26 10.34 -11.24
N GLU A 251 -13.00 9.50 -10.51
CA GLU A 251 -13.53 9.80 -9.19
C GLU A 251 -12.85 8.90 -8.14
N PHE A 252 -12.40 9.49 -7.03
CA PHE A 252 -11.89 8.76 -5.89
C PHE A 252 -13.04 8.47 -4.90
N LYS A 253 -13.65 7.29 -5.03
CA LYS A 253 -14.90 6.93 -4.34
C LYS A 253 -14.89 5.48 -3.86
N GLN A 254 -15.95 5.08 -3.17
CA GLN A 254 -16.17 3.68 -2.79
C GLN A 254 -16.36 2.76 -4.02
N PHE A 255 -16.10 1.47 -3.81
CA PHE A 255 -16.19 0.45 -4.87
C PHE A 255 -17.62 0.36 -5.41
N ASP A 256 -17.79 0.47 -6.72
CA ASP A 256 -19.09 0.38 -7.37
C ASP A 256 -19.47 -1.09 -7.60
N TYR A 257 -20.44 -1.60 -6.84
CA TYR A 257 -21.03 -2.92 -7.04
C TYR A 257 -22.19 -2.93 -8.05
N GLY A 258 -22.42 -1.82 -8.76
CA GLY A 258 -23.56 -1.63 -9.64
C GLY A 258 -24.88 -1.64 -8.87
N LEU A 259 -25.84 -2.46 -9.29
CA LEU A 259 -27.15 -2.57 -8.65
C LEU A 259 -27.08 -3.01 -7.18
N ARG A 260 -25.98 -3.66 -6.77
CA ARG A 260 -25.76 -4.10 -5.39
C ARG A 260 -25.25 -3.00 -4.45
N ASN A 261 -25.04 -1.78 -4.93
CA ASN A 261 -24.71 -0.65 -4.05
C ASN A 261 -25.79 -0.42 -2.98
N MET A 262 -27.07 -0.67 -3.29
CA MET A 262 -28.15 -0.55 -2.29
C MET A 262 -27.98 -1.56 -1.15
N GLU A 263 -27.60 -2.80 -1.46
CA GLU A 263 -27.32 -3.84 -0.46
C GLU A 263 -26.08 -3.49 0.39
N LYS A 264 -25.04 -2.93 -0.24
CA LYS A 264 -23.74 -2.69 0.40
C LYS A 264 -23.66 -1.36 1.16
N TYR A 265 -24.32 -0.32 0.65
CA TYR A 265 -24.17 1.06 1.12
C TYR A 265 -25.51 1.76 1.44
N ASN A 266 -26.66 1.11 1.22
CA ASN A 266 -27.98 1.74 1.27
C ASN A 266 -28.12 2.95 0.32
N GLN A 267 -27.35 2.98 -0.78
CA GLN A 267 -27.34 4.06 -1.76
C GLN A 267 -27.13 3.52 -3.18
N VAL A 268 -27.58 4.26 -4.20
CA VAL A 268 -27.47 3.83 -5.61
C VAL A 268 -26.06 4.05 -6.18
N ARG A 269 -25.35 5.06 -5.69
CA ARG A 269 -23.97 5.40 -6.09
C ARG A 269 -23.05 5.26 -4.89
N GLY A 270 -21.81 4.80 -5.11
CA GLY A 270 -20.78 4.82 -4.08
C GLY A 270 -20.46 6.24 -3.64
N LEU A 271 -20.25 6.46 -2.34
CA LEU A 271 -19.88 7.77 -1.82
C LEU A 271 -18.51 8.18 -2.36
N ALA A 272 -18.44 9.38 -2.95
CA ALA A 272 -17.15 10.02 -3.20
C ALA A 272 -16.44 10.20 -1.86
N GLY A 273 -15.14 9.88 -1.81
CA GLY A 273 -14.32 10.35 -0.71
C GLY A 273 -14.49 11.86 -0.68
N LEU A 274 -15.03 12.39 0.43
CA LEU A 274 -15.34 13.80 0.61
C LEU A 274 -14.23 14.64 -0.04
N GLY A 275 -14.62 15.52 -0.96
CA GLY A 275 -13.70 16.30 -1.77
C GLY A 275 -12.61 16.89 -0.87
N MET A 276 -11.40 16.37 -1.00
CA MET A 276 -10.24 17.09 -0.52
C MET A 276 -10.14 18.30 -1.44
N GLU A 277 -10.59 19.46 -0.96
CA GLU A 277 -10.31 20.72 -1.64
C GLU A 277 -8.80 20.75 -1.93
N GLU A 278 -8.43 21.09 -3.18
CA GLU A 278 -7.04 21.28 -3.54
C GLU A 278 -6.36 22.16 -2.49
N PRO A 279 -5.15 21.81 -2.00
CA PRO A 279 -4.44 22.69 -1.08
C PRO A 279 -4.21 24.02 -1.79
N THR A 280 -4.91 25.07 -1.37
CA THR A 280 -4.63 26.43 -1.83
C THR A 280 -3.16 26.73 -1.49
N PRO A 281 -2.32 27.10 -2.47
CA PRO A 281 -0.94 27.45 -2.19
C PRO A 281 -0.92 28.63 -1.21
N PRO A 282 0.01 28.65 -0.23
CA PRO A 282 0.08 29.74 0.73
C PRO A 282 0.27 31.05 -0.01
N THR A 283 -0.73 31.91 0.05
CA THR A 283 -0.63 33.30 -0.41
C THR A 283 0.47 33.96 0.40
N ARG A 284 1.59 34.29 -0.26
CA ARG A 284 2.64 35.13 0.29
C ARG A 284 1.98 36.39 0.87
N ALA A 285 2.15 36.61 2.18
CA ALA A 285 1.84 37.89 2.77
C ALA A 285 2.63 38.98 2.03
N PRO A 286 1.99 40.11 1.65
CA PRO A 286 2.71 41.22 1.06
C PRO A 286 3.71 41.78 2.07
N ARG A 287 4.91 42.11 1.56
CA ARG A 287 5.98 42.76 2.32
C ARG A 287 5.58 44.15 2.77
#